data_AF-A0A916AZK1-F1
#
_entry.id   AF-A0A916AZK1-F1
#
_cell.length_a   1.000
_cell.length_b   1.000
_cell.length_c   1.000
_cell.angle_alpha   90.00
_cell.angle_beta   90.00
_cell.angle_gamma   90.00
#
_symmetry.space_group_name_H-M   'P 1'
#
loop_
_entity.id
_entity.type
_entity.pdbx_description
1 polymer ?
#
loop_
_entity_poly.entity_id
_entity_poly.type
_entity_poly.pdbx_seq_one_letter_code
_entity_poly.pdbx_strand_id
1 'polypeptide(L)' 'GCTAETLRRWVRQSEIDQGKRGGISTSERDRLRELERENRELKQTNEILRKASAYFAQAELGRRP' A
#
# COMPACT_ATOMS: atom_id res chain seq x y z
N GLY A 1 27.74 -7.82 20.19
CA GLY A 1 28.24 -8.55 19.00
C GLY A 1 27.06 -9.06 18.20
N CYS A 2 27.13 -9.04 16.87
CA CYS A 2 26.10 -9.61 16.01
C CYS A 2 26.08 -11.13 16.18
N THR A 3 24.92 -11.75 16.41
CA THR A 3 24.83 -13.21 16.54
C THR A 3 25.02 -13.86 15.18
N ALA A 4 25.56 -15.09 15.15
CA ALA A 4 25.72 -15.85 13.91
C ALA A 4 24.40 -16.01 13.14
N GLU A 5 23.26 -16.01 13.85
CA GLU A 5 21.94 -16.10 13.24
C GLU A 5 21.53 -14.81 12.52
N THR A 6 21.81 -13.62 13.08
CA THR A 6 21.56 -12.35 12.40
C THR A 6 22.36 -12.25 11.10
N LEU A 7 23.63 -12.67 11.13
CA LEU A 7 24.47 -12.70 9.92
C LEU A 7 23.90 -13.63 8.85
N ARG A 8 23.47 -14.85 9.22
CA ARG A 8 22.83 -15.80 8.29
C ARG A 8 21.56 -15.23 7.66
N ARG A 9 20.75 -14.48 8.42
CA ARG A 9 19.54 -13.84 7.90
C ARG A 9 19.88 -12.75 6.87
N TRP A 10 20.92 -11.95 7.11
CA TRP A 10 21.36 -10.93 6.16
C TRP A 10 21.93 -11.52 4.87
N VAL A 11 22.75 -12.57 4.97
CA VAL A 11 23.24 -13.28 3.78
C VAL A 11 22.07 -13.83 2.97
N ARG A 12 21.11 -14.49 3.62
CA ARG A 12 19.91 -15.00 2.95
C ARG A 12 19.11 -13.89 2.25
N GLN A 13 18.87 -12.76 2.93
CA GLN A 13 18.15 -11.64 2.31
C GLN A 13 18.94 -11.06 1.14
N SER A 14 20.27 -10.97 1.23
CA SER A 14 21.11 -10.53 0.11
C SER A 14 21.06 -11.48 -1.09
N GLU A 15 21.03 -12.80 -0.87
CA GLU A 15 20.81 -13.79 -1.93
C GLU A 15 19.46 -13.60 -2.61
N ILE A 16 18.42 -13.30 -1.84
CA ILE A 16 17.07 -13.01 -2.36
C ILE A 16 17.07 -11.70 -3.17
N ASP A 17 17.69 -10.65 -2.64
CA ASP A 17 17.79 -9.35 -3.31
C ASP A 17 18.59 -9.42 -4.61
N GLN A 18 19.53 -10.36 -4.71
CA GLN A 18 20.30 -10.64 -5.93
C GLN A 18 19.64 -11.66 -6.87
N GLY A 19 18.45 -12.17 -6.53
CA GLY A 19 17.75 -13.19 -7.32
C GLY A 19 18.41 -14.57 -7.32
N LYS A 20 19.42 -14.80 -6.47
CA LYS A 20 20.11 -16.09 -6.32
C LYS A 20 19.29 -17.10 -5.52
N ARG A 21 18.28 -16.60 -4.79
CA ARG A 21 17.38 -17.40 -3.96
C ARG A 21 15.96 -16.88 -4.11
N GLY A 22 14.99 -17.79 -4.15
CA GLY A 22 13.57 -17.41 -4.12
C GLY A 22 13.19 -16.73 -2.80
N GLY A 23 12.33 -15.72 -2.90
CA GLY A 23 11.83 -14.94 -1.77
C GLY A 23 11.38 -13.55 -2.24
N ILE A 24 10.78 -12.80 -1.33
CA ILE A 24 10.42 -11.39 -1.58
C ILE A 24 11.67 -10.55 -1.34
N SER A 25 12.14 -9.88 -2.39
CA SER A 25 13.24 -8.93 -2.27
C SER A 25 12.83 -7.72 -1.42
N THR A 26 13.83 -7.05 -0.87
CA THR A 26 13.65 -5.80 -0.12
C THR A 26 12.93 -4.76 -0.97
N SER A 27 13.23 -4.67 -2.27
CA SER A 27 12.58 -3.74 -3.20
C SER A 27 11.11 -4.08 -3.45
N GLU A 28 10.77 -5.35 -3.66
CA GLU A 28 9.37 -5.78 -3.80
C GLU A 28 8.55 -5.48 -2.55
N ARG A 29 9.13 -5.71 -1.36
CA ARG A 29 8.49 -5.39 -0.08
C ARG A 29 8.22 -3.89 0.06
N ASP A 30 9.17 -3.05 -0.36
CA ASP A 30 9.02 -1.60 -0.31
C ASP A 30 7.92 -1.11 -1.27
N ARG A 31 7.94 -1.62 -2.51
CA ARG A 31 6.90 -1.33 -3.50
C ARG A 31 5.50 -1.76 -3.04
N LEU A 32 5.39 -2.93 -2.41
CA LEU A 32 4.11 -3.37 -1.82
C LEU A 32 3.61 -2.39 -0.76
N ARG A 33 4.48 -1.93 0.14
CA ARG A 33 4.11 -0.95 1.17
C ARG A 33 3.67 0.38 0.59
N GLU A 34 4.33 0.84 -0.47
CA GLU A 34 3.93 2.03 -1.19
C GLU A 34 2.55 1.88 -1.84
N LEU A 35 2.32 0.78 -2.55
CA LEU A 35 1.03 0.50 -3.17
C LEU A 35 -0.09 0.38 -2.13
N GLU A 36 0.18 -0.24 -0.98
CA GLU A 36 -0.80 -0.31 0.11
C GLU A 36 -1.12 1.07 0.69
N ARG A 37 -0.13 1.96 0.78
CA ARG A 37 -0.34 3.35 1.21
C ARG A 37 -1.21 4.09 0.21
N GLU A 38 -0.84 4.09 -1.07
CA GLU A 38 -1.58 4.76 -2.13
C GLU A 38 -3.02 4.24 -2.22
N ASN A 39 -3.21 2.91 -2.12
CA ASN A 39 -4.54 2.32 -2.16
C ASN A 39 -5.43 2.79 -0.99
N ARG A 40 -4.87 2.97 0.20
CA ARG A 40 -5.60 3.52 1.35
C ARG A 40 -6.01 4.97 1.12
N GLU A 41 -5.10 5.79 0.61
CA GLU A 41 -5.38 7.20 0.29
C GLU A 41 -6.47 7.31 -0.78
N LEU A 42 -6.35 6.55 -1.88
CA LEU A 42 -7.34 6.51 -2.95
C LEU A 42 -8.72 6.08 -2.44
N LYS A 43 -8.80 5.09 -1.55
CA LYS A 43 -10.06 4.65 -0.95
C LYS A 43 -10.69 5.76 -0.09
N GLN A 44 -9.88 6.46 0.71
CA GLN A 44 -10.36 7.56 1.52
C GLN A 44 -10.89 8.72 0.66
N THR A 45 -10.15 9.11 -0.37
CA THR A 45 -10.60 10.16 -1.32
C THR A 45 -11.88 9.74 -2.02
N ASN A 46 -11.97 8.50 -2.51
CA ASN A 46 -13.19 8.00 -3.14
C ASN A 46 -14.40 8.02 -2.19
N GLU A 47 -14.21 7.72 -0.91
CA GLU A 47 -15.30 7.82 0.06
C GLU A 47 -15.79 9.25 0.23
N ILE A 48 -14.88 10.23 0.33
CA ILE A 48 -15.23 11.65 0.41
C ILE A 48 -16.01 12.08 -0.82
N LEU A 49 -15.52 11.72 -2.01
CA LEU A 49 -16.18 12.04 -3.28
C LEU A 49 -17.58 11.42 -3.35
N ARG A 50 -17.75 10.15 -2.97
CA ARG A 50 -19.07 9.50 -2.95
C ARG A 50 -20.04 10.20 -2.00
N LYS A 51 -19.59 10.58 -0.80
CA LYS A 51 -20.41 11.33 0.17
C LYS A 51 -20.80 12.70 -0.38
N ALA A 52 -19.85 13.43 -0.97
CA ALA A 52 -20.10 14.72 -1.60
C ALA A 52 -21.12 14.60 -2.74
N SER A 53 -20.93 13.65 -3.67
CA SER A 53 -21.87 13.39 -4.76
C SER A 53 -23.27 13.05 -4.23
N ALA A 54 -23.39 12.23 -3.20
CA ALA A 54 -24.68 11.90 -2.59
C ALA A 54 -25.35 13.14 -1.97
N TYR A 55 -24.60 13.97 -1.26
CA TYR A 55 -25.10 15.22 -0.68
C TYR A 55 -25.63 16.17 -1.76
N PHE A 56 -24.86 16.38 -2.84
CA PHE A 56 -25.28 17.27 -3.92
C PHE A 56 -26.49 16.73 -4.69
N ALA A 57 -26.55 15.43 -4.95
CA ALA A 57 -27.69 14.81 -5.60
C ALA A 57 -28.99 14.98 -4.79
N GLN A 58 -28.94 14.80 -3.47
CA GLN A 58 -30.09 15.05 -2.59
C GLN A 58 -30.50 16.53 -2.58
N ALA A 59 -29.52 17.42 -2.53
CA ALA A 59 -29.78 18.85 -2.57
C ALA A 59 -30.40 19.30 -3.89
N GLU A 60 -30.07 18.66 -5.03
CA GLU A 60 -30.70 18.93 -6.33
C GLU A 60 -32.13 18.41 -6.40
N LEU A 61 -32.41 17.23 -5.84
CA LEU A 61 -33.76 16.66 -5.77
C LEU A 61 -34.73 17.55 -4.98
N GLY A 62 -34.28 18.16 -3.88
CA GLY A 62 -35.10 19.11 -3.10
C GLY A 62 -35.32 20.47 -3.77
N ARG A 63 -34.67 20.76 -4.90
CA ARG A 63 -34.79 22.01 -5.67
C ARG A 63 -35.68 21.88 -6.91
N ARG A 64 -36.14 20.67 -7.24
CA ARG A 64 -37.12 20.46 -8.31
C ARG A 64 -38.48 21.06 -7.87
N PRO A 65 -39.15 21.87 -8.71
CA PRO A 65 -40.43 22.50 -8.36
C PRO A 65 -41.54 21.47 -8.15
#